data_AF-A0A1G2A8R0-F1
#
_entry.id   AF-A0A1G2A8R0-F1
#
_cell.length_a   1.000
_cell.length_b   1.000
_cell.length_c   1.000
_cell.angle_alpha   90.00
_cell.angle_beta   90.00
_cell.angle_gamma   90.00
#
_symmetry.space_group_name_H-M   'P 1'
#
loop_
_entity.id
_entity.type
_entity.pdbx_description
1 polymer ?
#
loop_
_entity_poly.entity_id
_entity_poly.type
_entity_poly.pdbx_seq_one_letter_code
_entity_poly.pdbx_strand_id
1 'polypeptide(L)'
;MENKSTHFIFDGDKVVISPDLHSVVSFLQEIEKEIESFLNFDKKLESVRKQHLETLKLIEVLAGKLKENSIDFKFTFSEHPATIAEKLKIDRPIRSEMIVLFANLETLFCLNIAYENKISDEKEIIKRVMNQDNVKDFLERFCLNQENEWCQKNPERIKHIVADDFRKLRNSLTHFFSVAKNIGVSYAVLDEKSRKLEKATNFKTKFISPEDLYEIIKGSAKLMIKRWGEDCKNDLAKNSNEFKEKILSVKSVVDNYGAMIIKNKQINI
;
A
#
# COMPACT_ATOMS: atom_id res chain seq x y z
N MET A 1 20.98 -13.78 -32.04
CA MET A 1 21.17 -13.08 -30.75
C MET A 1 19.95 -12.23 -30.53
N GLU A 2 19.06 -12.64 -29.62
CA GLU A 2 17.90 -11.80 -29.26
C GLU A 2 18.40 -10.48 -28.65
N ASN A 3 17.75 -9.39 -29.04
CA ASN A 3 18.16 -8.04 -28.73
C ASN A 3 17.97 -7.79 -27.22
N LYS A 4 19.07 -7.83 -26.46
CA LYS A 4 19.14 -7.63 -24.99
C LYS A 4 18.91 -6.17 -24.62
N SER A 5 17.69 -5.70 -24.85
CA SER A 5 17.26 -4.36 -24.47
C SER A 5 16.85 -4.39 -22.99
N THR A 6 17.15 -3.34 -22.22
CA THR A 6 16.64 -3.14 -20.84
C THR A 6 15.69 -1.95 -20.78
N HIS A 7 15.12 -1.51 -21.91
CA HIS A 7 14.43 -0.22 -22.02
C HIS A 7 12.93 -0.32 -21.76
N PHE A 8 12.35 0.75 -21.21
CA PHE A 8 10.92 1.05 -21.36
C PHE A 8 10.75 1.89 -22.62
N ILE A 9 10.15 1.33 -23.67
CA ILE A 9 9.95 2.01 -24.95
C ILE A 9 8.56 2.63 -24.93
N PHE A 10 8.47 3.96 -25.03
CA PHE A 10 7.18 4.63 -25.23
C PHE A 10 6.89 4.64 -26.73
N ASP A 11 5.91 3.86 -27.19
CA ASP A 11 5.59 3.74 -28.62
C ASP A 11 4.63 4.82 -29.14
N GLY A 12 4.21 5.74 -28.26
CA GLY A 12 3.24 6.80 -28.53
C GLY A 12 1.91 6.59 -27.79
N ASP A 13 1.50 5.34 -27.59
CA ASP A 13 0.23 4.98 -26.93
C ASP A 13 0.44 4.17 -25.64
N LYS A 14 1.52 3.38 -25.56
CA LYS A 14 1.81 2.51 -24.42
C LYS A 14 3.31 2.42 -24.15
N VAL A 15 3.62 2.03 -22.92
CA VAL A 15 4.98 1.66 -22.52
C VAL A 15 5.18 0.18 -22.85
N VAL A 16 6.03 -0.10 -23.84
CA VAL A 16 6.51 -1.44 -24.18
C VAL A 16 7.71 -1.77 -23.28
N ILE A 17 7.57 -2.86 -22.51
CA ILE A 17 8.58 -3.31 -21.56
C ILE A 17 9.55 -4.24 -22.29
N SER A 18 10.84 -3.99 -22.16
CA SER A 18 11.83 -4.90 -22.73
C SER A 18 11.86 -6.27 -22.03
N PRO A 19 12.19 -7.38 -22.73
CA PRO A 19 12.25 -8.71 -22.13
C PRO A 19 13.10 -8.82 -20.87
N ASP A 20 14.20 -8.07 -20.77
CA ASP A 20 15.07 -8.10 -19.57
C ASP A 20 14.46 -7.40 -18.34
N LEU A 21 13.37 -6.64 -18.51
CA LEU A 21 12.62 -5.98 -17.42
C LEU A 21 11.35 -6.72 -17.02
N HIS A 22 10.92 -7.73 -17.79
CA HIS A 22 9.65 -8.40 -17.56
C HIS A 22 9.52 -8.99 -16.15
N SER A 23 10.53 -9.71 -15.65
CA SER A 23 10.45 -10.32 -14.32
C SER A 23 10.29 -9.27 -13.22
N VAL A 24 11.01 -8.15 -13.31
CA VAL A 24 10.91 -7.05 -12.35
C VAL A 24 9.52 -6.41 -12.37
N VAL A 25 9.01 -6.09 -13.56
CA VAL A 25 7.70 -5.41 -13.66
C VAL A 25 6.55 -6.34 -13.28
N SER A 26 6.59 -7.61 -13.70
CA SER A 26 5.59 -8.60 -13.34
C SER A 26 5.54 -8.81 -11.82
N PHE A 27 6.70 -8.91 -11.17
CA PHE A 27 6.77 -9.04 -9.71
C PHE A 27 6.13 -7.84 -8.99
N LEU A 28 6.44 -6.61 -9.40
CA LEU A 28 5.82 -5.41 -8.83
C LEU A 28 4.30 -5.36 -9.02
N GLN A 29 3.81 -5.76 -10.20
CA GLN A 29 2.38 -5.83 -10.49
C GLN A 29 1.67 -6.90 -9.67
N GLU A 30 2.30 -8.03 -9.39
CA GLU A 30 1.73 -9.08 -8.53
C GLU A 30 1.55 -8.58 -7.09
N ILE A 31 2.55 -7.89 -6.55
CA ILE A 31 2.45 -7.29 -5.21
C ILE A 31 1.33 -6.24 -5.16
N GLU A 32 1.22 -5.38 -6.18
CA GLU A 32 0.14 -4.39 -6.26
C GLU A 32 -1.24 -5.07 -6.30
N LYS A 33 -1.40 -6.12 -7.11
CA LYS A 33 -2.65 -6.90 -7.20
C LYS A 33 -3.01 -7.58 -5.89
N GLU A 34 -2.03 -8.14 -5.18
CA GLU A 34 -2.25 -8.80 -3.89
C GLU A 34 -2.78 -7.78 -2.86
N ILE A 35 -2.14 -6.62 -2.76
CA ILE A 35 -2.60 -5.53 -1.89
C ILE A 35 -3.98 -5.01 -2.30
N GLU A 36 -4.20 -4.78 -3.60
CA GLU A 36 -5.48 -4.33 -4.10
C GLU A 36 -6.59 -5.34 -3.82
N SER A 37 -6.31 -6.65 -3.91
CA SER A 37 -7.25 -7.71 -3.54
C SER A 37 -7.63 -7.63 -2.07
N PHE A 38 -6.64 -7.47 -1.18
CA PHE A 38 -6.85 -7.31 0.26
C PHE A 38 -7.72 -6.07 0.57
N LEU A 39 -7.41 -4.92 -0.04
CA LEU A 39 -8.18 -3.67 0.14
C LEU A 39 -9.58 -3.74 -0.49
N ASN A 40 -9.73 -4.33 -1.69
CA ASN A 40 -11.02 -4.40 -2.38
C ASN A 40 -11.97 -5.42 -1.76
N PHE A 41 -11.46 -6.36 -0.95
CA PHE A 41 -12.31 -7.21 -0.12
C PHE A 41 -13.20 -6.35 0.80
N ASP A 42 -12.73 -5.18 1.27
CA ASP A 42 -13.53 -4.24 2.07
C ASP A 42 -14.72 -3.67 1.34
N LYS A 43 -14.48 -3.10 0.16
CA LYS A 43 -15.52 -2.44 -0.62
C LYS A 43 -16.64 -3.42 -0.98
N LYS A 44 -16.27 -4.68 -1.29
CA LYS A 44 -17.23 -5.75 -1.55
C LYS A 44 -18.04 -6.10 -0.29
N LEU A 45 -17.40 -6.21 0.86
CA LEU A 45 -18.08 -6.49 2.13
C LEU A 45 -18.98 -5.35 2.59
N GLU A 46 -18.57 -4.09 2.46
CA GLU A 46 -19.43 -2.93 2.74
C GLU A 46 -20.65 -2.91 1.83
N SER A 47 -20.48 -3.22 0.54
CA SER A 47 -21.59 -3.35 -0.40
C SER A 47 -22.59 -4.42 0.03
N VAL A 48 -22.10 -5.60 0.45
CA VAL A 48 -22.93 -6.70 0.98
C VAL A 48 -23.66 -6.26 2.26
N ARG A 49 -22.99 -5.58 3.19
CA ARG A 49 -23.63 -5.04 4.41
C ARG A 49 -24.74 -4.07 4.08
N LYS A 50 -24.49 -3.13 3.16
CA LYS A 50 -25.47 -2.12 2.75
C LYS A 50 -26.70 -2.78 2.16
N GLN A 51 -26.50 -3.71 1.21
CA GLN A 51 -27.59 -4.48 0.60
C GLN A 51 -28.39 -5.29 1.63
N HIS A 52 -27.70 -5.92 2.58
CA HIS A 52 -28.37 -6.66 3.65
C HIS A 52 -29.24 -5.75 4.53
N LEU A 53 -28.71 -4.59 4.93
CA LEU A 53 -29.43 -3.62 5.76
C LEU A 53 -30.62 -2.99 5.04
N GLU A 54 -30.52 -2.77 3.73
CA GLU A 54 -31.64 -2.38 2.87
C GLU A 54 -32.70 -3.48 2.77
N THR A 55 -32.27 -4.73 2.65
CA THR A 55 -33.18 -5.90 2.62
C THR A 55 -33.95 -6.04 3.93
N LEU A 56 -33.28 -5.87 5.07
CA LEU A 56 -33.91 -5.90 6.39
C LEU A 56 -35.01 -4.84 6.53
N LYS A 57 -34.72 -3.59 6.13
CA LYS A 57 -35.71 -2.50 6.14
C LYS A 57 -36.90 -2.79 5.23
N LEU A 58 -36.67 -3.39 4.06
CA LEU A 58 -37.76 -3.77 3.16
C LEU A 58 -38.67 -4.83 3.80
N ILE A 59 -38.09 -5.85 4.45
CA ILE A 59 -38.84 -6.89 5.17
C ILE A 59 -39.68 -6.28 6.29
N GLU A 60 -39.14 -5.33 7.06
CA GLU A 60 -39.88 -4.62 8.11
C GLU A 60 -41.10 -3.86 7.56
N VAL A 61 -40.92 -3.12 6.45
CA VAL A 61 -42.02 -2.39 5.79
C VAL A 61 -43.11 -3.34 5.29
N LEU A 62 -42.72 -4.45 4.67
CA LEU A 62 -43.68 -5.45 4.16
C LEU A 62 -44.44 -6.13 5.30
N ALA A 63 -43.75 -6.49 6.40
CA ALA A 63 -44.39 -7.05 7.58
C ALA A 63 -45.39 -6.07 8.21
N GLY A 64 -45.06 -4.77 8.26
CA GLY A 64 -45.98 -3.71 8.69
C GLY A 64 -47.25 -3.65 7.83
N LYS A 65 -47.10 -3.62 6.50
CA LYS A 65 -48.24 -3.58 5.56
C LYS A 65 -49.12 -4.82 5.63
N LEU A 66 -48.54 -6.00 5.80
CA LEU A 66 -49.32 -7.24 5.96
C LEU A 66 -50.17 -7.21 7.23
N LYS A 67 -49.58 -6.71 8.33
CA LYS A 67 -50.30 -6.51 9.60
C LYS A 67 -51.44 -5.51 9.48
N GLU A 68 -51.25 -4.40 8.77
CA GLU A 68 -52.31 -3.42 8.47
C GLU A 68 -53.48 -4.02 7.70
N ASN A 69 -53.22 -5.02 6.86
CA ASN A 69 -54.24 -5.74 6.10
C ASN A 69 -54.80 -6.97 6.83
N SER A 70 -54.58 -7.08 8.15
CA SER A 70 -55.04 -8.20 8.98
C SER A 70 -54.54 -9.58 8.53
N ILE A 71 -53.42 -9.62 7.79
CA ILE A 71 -52.73 -10.86 7.43
C ILE A 71 -51.72 -11.16 8.54
N ASP A 72 -51.93 -12.24 9.28
CA ASP A 72 -51.04 -12.66 10.36
C ASP A 72 -49.74 -13.23 9.76
N PHE A 73 -48.75 -12.37 9.60
CA PHE A 73 -47.42 -12.72 9.13
C PHE A 73 -46.41 -12.53 10.26
N LYS A 74 -45.94 -13.64 10.83
CA LYS A 74 -44.83 -13.68 11.78
C LYS A 74 -43.54 -14.03 11.06
N PHE A 75 -42.83 -13.00 10.59
CA PHE A 75 -41.43 -13.19 10.19
C PHE A 75 -40.56 -13.28 11.44
N THR A 76 -39.93 -14.42 11.66
CA THR A 76 -38.90 -14.58 12.68
C THR A 76 -37.57 -14.72 11.95
N PHE A 77 -36.68 -13.76 12.16
CA PHE A 77 -35.31 -13.91 11.69
C PHE A 77 -34.68 -15.13 12.38
N SER A 78 -33.91 -15.92 11.64
CA SER A 78 -33.07 -16.99 12.22
C SER A 78 -32.03 -16.44 13.19
N GLU A 79 -31.59 -15.19 12.98
CA GLU A 79 -30.77 -14.41 13.91
C GLU A 79 -31.25 -12.96 13.95
N HIS A 80 -31.30 -12.34 15.13
CA HIS A 80 -31.76 -10.95 15.26
C HIS A 80 -30.88 -10.01 14.39
N PRO A 81 -31.45 -9.06 13.62
CA PRO A 81 -30.73 -8.19 12.69
C PRO A 81 -29.52 -7.47 13.30
N ALA A 82 -29.63 -7.06 14.58
CA ALA A 82 -28.53 -6.48 15.33
C ALA A 82 -27.33 -7.42 15.48
N THR A 83 -27.58 -8.71 15.75
CA THR A 83 -26.55 -9.76 15.86
C THR A 83 -25.85 -10.03 14.53
N ILE A 84 -26.62 -10.02 13.42
CA ILE A 84 -26.06 -10.16 12.08
C ILE A 84 -25.21 -8.93 11.73
N ALA A 85 -25.69 -7.73 12.04
CA ALA A 85 -24.91 -6.50 11.86
C ALA A 85 -23.62 -6.49 12.71
N GLU A 86 -23.64 -7.13 13.88
CA GLU A 86 -22.48 -7.30 14.76
C GLU A 86 -21.51 -8.37 14.28
N LYS A 87 -21.99 -9.50 13.75
CA LYS A 87 -21.14 -10.50 13.06
C LYS A 87 -20.54 -9.96 11.76
N LEU A 88 -21.28 -9.09 11.10
CA LEU A 88 -20.82 -8.40 9.91
C LEU A 88 -19.90 -7.25 10.25
N LYS A 89 -19.94 -6.64 11.45
CA LYS A 89 -18.91 -5.70 11.91
C LYS A 89 -17.59 -6.45 11.90
N ILE A 90 -16.73 -6.07 10.97
CA ILE A 90 -15.39 -6.58 10.93
C ILE A 90 -14.57 -5.70 11.86
N ASP A 91 -14.17 -6.26 13.00
CA ASP A 91 -12.94 -5.86 13.67
C ASP A 91 -11.78 -6.41 12.83
N ARG A 92 -11.47 -5.74 11.72
CA ARG A 92 -10.33 -6.15 10.91
C ARG A 92 -9.08 -5.86 11.73
N PRO A 93 -8.07 -6.71 11.64
CA PRO A 93 -6.77 -6.36 12.12
C PRO A 93 -6.18 -5.32 11.15
N ILE A 94 -6.55 -4.05 11.29
CA ILE A 94 -5.90 -2.87 10.65
C ILE A 94 -4.37 -3.06 10.65
N ARG A 95 -3.87 -3.60 11.76
CA ARG A 95 -2.47 -3.97 11.94
C ARG A 95 -1.94 -4.89 10.84
N SER A 96 -2.66 -5.96 10.49
CA SER A 96 -2.25 -6.92 9.47
C SER A 96 -2.21 -6.29 8.09
N GLU A 97 -3.18 -5.45 7.73
CA GLU A 97 -3.20 -4.72 6.46
C GLU A 97 -1.99 -3.79 6.35
N MET A 98 -1.73 -3.02 7.41
CA MET A 98 -0.56 -2.15 7.46
C MET A 98 0.75 -2.92 7.37
N ILE A 99 0.86 -4.10 8.02
CA ILE A 99 2.07 -4.94 7.93
C ILE A 99 2.32 -5.38 6.47
N VAL A 100 1.29 -5.81 5.75
CA VAL A 100 1.43 -6.22 4.34
C VAL A 100 1.84 -5.03 3.47
N LEU A 101 1.23 -3.86 3.70
CA LEU A 101 1.59 -2.64 2.98
C LEU A 101 3.04 -2.20 3.27
N PHE A 102 3.48 -2.25 4.53
CA PHE A 102 4.88 -1.98 4.86
C PHE A 102 5.82 -3.00 4.21
N ALA A 103 5.48 -4.29 4.16
CA ALA A 103 6.31 -5.28 3.46
C ALA A 103 6.47 -4.99 1.95
N ASN A 104 5.43 -4.44 1.29
CA ASN A 104 5.56 -3.95 -0.08
C ASN A 104 6.51 -2.75 -0.16
N LEU A 105 6.35 -1.77 0.74
CA LEU A 105 7.26 -0.62 0.80
C LEU A 105 8.72 -1.04 1.02
N GLU A 106 8.94 -2.03 1.90
CA GLU A 106 10.23 -2.69 2.16
C GLU A 106 10.81 -3.33 0.90
N THR A 107 9.96 -3.99 0.11
CA THR A 107 10.34 -4.58 -1.18
C THR A 107 10.79 -3.51 -2.18
N LEU A 108 10.01 -2.43 -2.36
CA LEU A 108 10.38 -1.33 -3.24
C LEU A 108 11.72 -0.70 -2.86
N PHE A 109 11.96 -0.51 -1.56
CA PHE A 109 13.23 0.03 -1.09
C PHE A 109 14.41 -0.90 -1.38
N CYS A 110 14.26 -2.21 -1.17
CA CYS A 110 15.30 -3.19 -1.50
C CYS A 110 15.66 -3.14 -2.99
N LEU A 111 14.65 -3.06 -3.87
CA LEU A 111 14.86 -2.94 -5.32
C LEU A 111 15.54 -1.61 -5.68
N ASN A 112 15.18 -0.50 -5.00
CA ASN A 112 15.86 0.78 -5.18
C ASN A 112 17.33 0.71 -4.74
N ILE A 113 17.64 0.06 -3.62
CA ILE A 113 19.02 -0.12 -3.15
C ILE A 113 19.83 -0.95 -4.15
N ALA A 114 19.28 -2.05 -4.65
CA ALA A 114 19.91 -2.86 -5.68
C ALA A 114 20.19 -2.03 -6.95
N TYR A 115 19.23 -1.23 -7.37
CA TYR A 115 19.34 -0.35 -8.53
C TYR A 115 20.42 0.72 -8.37
N GLU A 116 20.36 1.53 -7.31
CA GLU A 116 21.28 2.66 -7.11
C GLU A 116 22.73 2.22 -6.95
N ASN A 117 22.94 1.05 -6.34
CA ASN A 117 24.27 0.59 -5.95
C ASN A 117 24.83 -0.50 -6.87
N LYS A 118 24.07 -0.98 -7.86
CA LYS A 118 24.45 -2.07 -8.76
C LYS A 118 24.87 -3.33 -8.00
N ILE A 119 24.09 -3.68 -6.97
CA ILE A 119 24.34 -4.85 -6.10
C ILE A 119 23.18 -5.83 -6.15
N SER A 120 23.49 -7.11 -6.04
CA SER A 120 22.50 -8.18 -5.93
C SER A 120 22.73 -9.11 -4.73
N ASP A 121 23.77 -8.87 -3.93
CA ASP A 121 24.03 -9.64 -2.71
C ASP A 121 23.02 -9.30 -1.60
N GLU A 122 22.37 -10.33 -1.05
CA GLU A 122 21.33 -10.18 -0.03
C GLU A 122 21.84 -9.45 1.23
N LYS A 123 23.04 -9.81 1.72
CA LYS A 123 23.58 -9.26 2.96
C LYS A 123 23.92 -7.79 2.82
N GLU A 124 24.51 -7.40 1.70
CA GLU A 124 24.83 -6.00 1.43
C GLU A 124 23.57 -5.16 1.22
N ILE A 125 22.54 -5.70 0.57
CA ILE A 125 21.22 -5.04 0.46
C ILE A 125 20.62 -4.83 1.85
N ILE A 126 20.54 -5.89 2.68
CA ILE A 126 20.00 -5.80 4.04
C ILE A 126 20.76 -4.74 4.85
N LYS A 127 22.09 -4.77 4.81
CA LYS A 127 22.93 -3.79 5.53
C LYS A 127 22.60 -2.35 5.15
N ARG A 128 22.38 -2.08 3.86
CA ARG A 128 22.03 -0.74 3.36
C ARG A 128 20.61 -0.34 3.70
N VAL A 129 19.69 -1.29 3.65
CA VAL A 129 18.29 -1.09 4.01
C VAL A 129 18.11 -0.86 5.52
N MET A 130 19.03 -1.36 6.36
CA MET A 130 19.06 -1.06 7.80
C MET A 130 19.64 0.33 8.13
N ASN A 131 20.29 1.00 7.17
CA ASN A 131 20.86 2.33 7.38
C ASN A 131 19.74 3.39 7.37
N GLN A 132 19.65 4.17 8.45
CA GLN A 132 18.57 5.15 8.63
C GLN A 132 18.63 6.32 7.64
N ASP A 133 19.80 6.72 7.19
CA ASP A 133 19.95 7.78 6.19
C ASP A 133 19.41 7.32 4.84
N ASN A 134 19.67 6.06 4.47
CA ASN A 134 19.11 5.47 3.25
C ASN A 134 17.58 5.35 3.30
N VAL A 135 17.03 4.95 4.45
CA VAL A 135 15.57 4.86 4.66
C VAL A 135 14.94 6.24 4.53
N LYS A 136 15.54 7.24 5.19
CA LYS A 136 15.06 8.62 5.13
C LYS A 136 15.12 9.17 3.70
N ASP A 137 16.24 8.98 3.01
CA ASP A 137 16.40 9.40 1.61
C ASP A 137 15.33 8.77 0.72
N PHE A 138 15.10 7.46 0.85
CA PHE A 138 14.07 6.76 0.08
C PHE A 138 12.66 7.30 0.35
N LEU A 139 12.28 7.46 1.62
CA LEU A 139 10.98 7.99 2.01
C LEU A 139 10.77 9.42 1.52
N GLU A 140 11.77 10.30 1.64
CA GLU A 140 11.68 11.70 1.19
C GLU A 140 11.63 11.80 -0.34
N ARG A 141 12.37 10.95 -1.05
CA ARG A 141 12.46 11.01 -2.51
C ARG A 141 11.29 10.39 -3.24
N PHE A 142 10.59 9.42 -2.65
CA PHE A 142 9.52 8.70 -3.34
C PHE A 142 8.17 8.75 -2.60
N CYS A 143 8.16 8.55 -1.28
CA CYS A 143 6.91 8.46 -0.52
C CYS A 143 6.33 9.82 -0.16
N LEU A 144 7.18 10.70 0.38
CA LEU A 144 6.82 12.04 0.85
C LEU A 144 7.17 13.14 -0.18
N ASN A 145 7.53 12.72 -1.40
CA ASN A 145 7.84 13.64 -2.48
C ASN A 145 6.60 14.41 -2.93
N GLN A 146 6.75 15.70 -3.20
CA GLN A 146 5.65 16.56 -3.69
C GLN A 146 5.11 16.14 -5.06
N GLU A 147 5.89 15.39 -5.86
CA GLU A 147 5.43 14.77 -7.11
C GLU A 147 4.60 13.49 -6.89
N ASN A 148 4.55 12.94 -5.68
CA ASN A 148 3.73 11.78 -5.37
C ASN A 148 2.24 12.18 -5.44
N GLU A 149 1.44 11.45 -6.22
CA GLU A 149 0.02 11.78 -6.48
C GLU A 149 -0.81 11.90 -5.20
N TRP A 150 -0.55 11.07 -4.18
CA TRP A 150 -1.25 11.19 -2.90
C TRP A 150 -0.86 12.47 -2.17
N CYS A 151 0.43 12.82 -2.17
CA CYS A 151 0.94 14.05 -1.55
C CYS A 151 0.34 15.30 -2.22
N GLN A 152 0.22 15.30 -3.55
CA GLN A 152 -0.41 16.38 -4.31
C GLN A 152 -1.88 16.58 -3.93
N LYS A 153 -2.62 15.49 -3.71
CA LYS A 153 -4.03 15.53 -3.29
C LYS A 153 -4.20 15.88 -1.81
N ASN A 154 -3.16 15.73 -1.00
CA ASN A 154 -3.21 15.89 0.46
C ASN A 154 -2.13 16.84 1.01
N PRO A 155 -2.02 18.09 0.51
CA PRO A 155 -0.90 18.99 0.82
C PRO A 155 -0.84 19.42 2.29
N GLU A 156 -1.97 19.49 3.01
CA GLU A 156 -1.97 19.80 4.44
C GLU A 156 -1.55 18.60 5.29
N ARG A 157 -1.92 17.38 4.88
CA ARG A 157 -1.57 16.16 5.64
C ARG A 157 -0.07 15.89 5.56
N ILE A 158 0.53 16.06 4.37
CA ILE A 158 1.95 15.79 4.17
C ILE A 158 2.86 16.75 4.94
N LYS A 159 2.45 18.01 5.18
CA LYS A 159 3.21 18.96 6.03
C LYS A 159 3.44 18.44 7.44
N HIS A 160 2.58 17.55 7.90
CA HIS A 160 2.67 16.98 9.22
C HIS A 160 3.42 15.66 9.20
N ILE A 161 3.44 14.88 8.13
CA ILE A 161 4.02 13.53 8.11
C ILE A 161 5.51 13.57 7.71
N VAL A 162 6.37 13.00 8.55
CA VAL A 162 7.82 12.89 8.31
C VAL A 162 8.27 11.44 8.23
N ALA A 163 9.45 11.20 7.63
CA ALA A 163 10.01 9.86 7.47
C ALA A 163 10.10 9.07 8.80
N ASP A 164 10.41 9.74 9.91
CA ASP A 164 10.48 9.12 11.23
C ASP A 164 9.12 8.58 11.72
N ASP A 165 8.00 9.12 11.24
CA ASP A 165 6.68 8.63 11.60
C ASP A 165 6.43 7.24 10.97
N PHE A 166 6.82 7.01 9.71
CA PHE A 166 6.69 5.70 9.05
C PHE A 166 7.46 4.61 9.81
N ARG A 167 8.71 4.91 10.18
CA ARG A 167 9.55 4.02 11.00
C ARG A 167 8.91 3.67 12.34
N LYS A 168 8.42 4.69 13.06
CA LYS A 168 7.76 4.50 14.36
C LYS A 168 6.48 3.68 14.21
N LEU A 169 5.72 3.93 13.15
CA LEU A 169 4.51 3.19 12.84
C LEU A 169 4.82 1.72 12.57
N ARG A 170 5.75 1.42 11.67
CA ARG A 170 6.18 0.06 11.37
C ARG A 170 6.67 -0.69 12.61
N ASN A 171 7.51 -0.07 13.43
CA ASN A 171 7.96 -0.67 14.70
C ASN A 171 6.81 -0.93 15.67
N SER A 172 5.81 -0.05 15.74
CA SER A 172 4.61 -0.29 16.56
C SER A 172 3.76 -1.45 16.06
N LEU A 173 3.71 -1.63 14.74
CA LEU A 173 2.96 -2.72 14.12
C LEU A 173 3.69 -4.06 14.24
N THR A 174 5.01 -4.08 14.30
CA THR A 174 5.79 -5.30 14.50
C THR A 174 5.92 -5.72 15.96
N HIS A 175 5.92 -4.77 16.92
CA HIS A 175 6.04 -5.07 18.35
C HIS A 175 4.69 -4.96 19.08
N PHE A 176 4.18 -6.07 19.65
CA PHE A 176 2.82 -6.17 20.20
C PHE A 176 2.49 -5.14 21.31
N PHE A 177 3.50 -4.69 22.07
CA PHE A 177 3.36 -3.75 23.20
C PHE A 177 3.79 -2.31 22.89
N SER A 178 4.18 -2.03 21.65
CA SER A 178 4.67 -0.71 21.26
C SER A 178 3.50 0.20 20.85
N VAL A 179 3.17 1.20 21.67
CA VAL A 179 2.22 2.25 21.29
C VAL A 179 2.97 3.36 20.57
N ALA A 180 2.70 3.56 19.27
CA ALA A 180 3.23 4.73 18.56
C ALA A 180 2.63 6.01 19.17
N LYS A 181 3.48 6.87 19.73
CA LYS A 181 3.04 8.12 20.37
C LYS A 181 2.71 9.25 19.38
N ASN A 182 3.05 9.12 18.10
CA ASN A 182 3.05 10.25 17.14
C ASN A 182 2.19 10.05 15.88
N ILE A 183 1.91 8.80 15.51
CA ILE A 183 1.15 8.45 14.30
C ILE A 183 0.20 7.31 14.64
N GLY A 184 -1.07 7.51 14.35
CA GLY A 184 -2.14 6.53 14.58
C GLY A 184 -2.55 5.87 13.27
N VAL A 185 -3.19 4.70 13.38
CA VAL A 185 -3.86 4.07 12.25
C VAL A 185 -5.36 4.16 12.44
N SER A 186 -6.07 4.57 11.39
CA SER A 186 -7.52 4.60 11.37
C SER A 186 -8.01 4.32 9.95
N TYR A 187 -9.19 3.72 9.82
CA TYR A 187 -9.85 3.61 8.52
C TYR A 187 -10.22 4.98 7.96
N ALA A 188 -10.14 5.15 6.64
CA ALA A 188 -10.58 6.37 5.96
C ALA A 188 -12.06 6.72 6.27
N VAL A 189 -12.92 5.70 6.45
CA VAL A 189 -14.34 5.87 6.82
C VAL A 189 -14.53 6.37 8.26
N LEU A 190 -13.55 6.12 9.13
CA LEU A 190 -13.52 6.61 10.50
C LEU A 190 -12.75 7.93 10.64
N ASP A 191 -12.21 8.46 9.55
CA ASP A 191 -11.34 9.63 9.57
C ASP A 191 -12.04 10.86 10.19
N GLU A 192 -13.34 11.04 9.97
CA GLU A 192 -14.09 12.12 10.65
C GLU A 192 -14.19 11.93 12.17
N LYS A 193 -14.37 10.68 12.64
CA LYS A 193 -14.39 10.35 14.08
C LYS A 193 -12.99 10.47 14.69
N SER A 194 -11.97 10.01 13.97
CA SER A 194 -10.56 10.14 14.36
C SER A 194 -10.14 11.61 14.46
N ARG A 195 -10.58 12.47 13.52
CA ARG A 195 -10.36 13.92 13.57
C ARG A 195 -11.12 14.61 14.70
N LYS A 196 -12.34 14.17 15.03
CA LYS A 196 -13.05 14.63 16.23
C LYS A 196 -12.26 14.28 17.50
N LEU A 197 -11.70 13.07 17.54
CA LEU A 197 -10.79 12.64 18.61
C LEU A 197 -9.50 13.47 18.64
N GLU A 198 -8.87 13.75 17.50
CA GLU A 198 -7.68 14.58 17.37
C GLU A 198 -7.90 16.00 17.94
N LYS A 199 -9.03 16.63 17.58
CA LYS A 199 -9.44 17.94 18.10
C LYS A 199 -9.75 17.89 19.60
N ALA A 200 -10.39 16.83 20.08
CA ALA A 200 -10.77 16.68 21.48
C ALA A 200 -9.59 16.35 22.41
N THR A 201 -8.56 15.68 21.90
CA THR A 201 -7.41 15.21 22.69
C THR A 201 -6.20 16.14 22.62
N ASN A 202 -6.29 17.26 21.88
CA ASN A 202 -5.19 18.20 21.62
C ASN A 202 -3.92 17.52 21.08
N PHE A 203 -4.10 16.35 20.50
CA PHE A 203 -3.08 15.43 20.07
C PHE A 203 -2.91 15.67 18.57
N LYS A 204 -1.77 16.20 18.12
CA LYS A 204 -1.42 16.33 16.70
C LYS A 204 -1.11 14.95 16.08
N THR A 205 -1.89 13.93 16.38
CA THR A 205 -1.68 12.57 15.90
C THR A 205 -1.97 12.54 14.41
N LYS A 206 -0.93 12.26 13.64
CA LYS A 206 -1.03 12.05 12.21
C LYS A 206 -1.73 10.71 12.03
N PHE A 207 -2.85 10.65 11.33
CA PHE A 207 -3.48 9.37 11.00
C PHE A 207 -3.14 9.00 9.56
N ILE A 208 -2.66 7.78 9.37
CA ILE A 208 -2.53 7.15 8.05
C ILE A 208 -3.42 5.93 8.05
N SER A 209 -4.33 5.85 7.08
CA SER A 209 -5.13 4.66 6.83
C SER A 209 -4.38 3.65 5.96
N PRO A 210 -4.76 2.37 5.96
CA PRO A 210 -4.26 1.41 4.98
C PRO A 210 -4.41 1.91 3.53
N GLU A 211 -5.52 2.58 3.22
CA GLU A 211 -5.77 3.16 1.90
C GLU A 211 -4.80 4.32 1.57
N ASP A 212 -4.51 5.19 2.53
CA ASP A 212 -3.51 6.24 2.35
C ASP A 212 -2.12 5.67 2.09
N LEU A 213 -1.71 4.68 2.90
CA LEU A 213 -0.42 4.03 2.75
C LEU A 213 -0.30 3.33 1.39
N TYR A 214 -1.36 2.68 0.92
CA TYR A 214 -1.42 2.09 -0.41
C TYR A 214 -1.20 3.12 -1.52
N GLU A 215 -1.93 4.24 -1.49
CA GLU A 215 -1.79 5.29 -2.50
C GLU A 215 -0.40 5.94 -2.47
N ILE A 216 0.21 6.10 -1.29
CA ILE A 216 1.60 6.57 -1.14
C ILE A 216 2.58 5.59 -1.80
N ILE A 217 2.44 4.29 -1.52
CA ILE A 217 3.30 3.24 -2.09
C ILE A 217 3.15 3.20 -3.61
N LYS A 218 1.92 3.25 -4.11
CA LYS A 218 1.62 3.29 -5.53
C LYS A 218 2.25 4.50 -6.23
N GLY A 219 2.13 5.69 -5.63
CA GLY A 219 2.80 6.90 -6.11
C GLY A 219 4.33 6.76 -6.11
N SER A 220 4.89 6.12 -5.08
CA SER A 220 6.33 5.87 -4.96
C SER A 220 6.85 4.98 -6.09
N ALA A 221 6.15 3.88 -6.38
CA ALA A 221 6.50 2.96 -7.47
C ALA A 221 6.49 3.67 -8.83
N LYS A 222 5.47 4.51 -9.10
CA LYS A 222 5.40 5.32 -10.33
C LYS A 222 6.60 6.26 -10.46
N LEU A 223 6.97 6.97 -9.38
CA LEU A 223 8.11 7.88 -9.38
C LEU A 223 9.45 7.14 -9.60
N MET A 224 9.62 5.97 -9.00
CA MET A 224 10.79 5.12 -9.25
C MET A 224 10.90 4.73 -10.73
N ILE A 225 9.79 4.26 -11.33
CA ILE A 225 9.76 3.86 -12.74
C ILE A 225 10.07 5.07 -13.65
N LYS A 226 9.48 6.23 -13.37
CA LYS A 226 9.77 7.48 -14.11
C LYS A 226 11.26 7.80 -14.08
N ARG A 227 11.86 7.78 -12.88
CA ARG A 227 13.29 8.04 -12.68
C ARG A 227 14.16 7.03 -13.45
N TRP A 228 13.85 5.74 -13.38
CA TRP A 228 14.61 4.72 -14.10
C TRP A 228 14.49 4.92 -15.62
N GLY A 229 13.33 5.36 -16.10
CA GLY A 229 13.14 5.74 -17.50
C GLY A 229 13.97 6.96 -17.93
N GLU A 230 14.16 7.94 -17.05
CA GLU A 230 15.04 9.09 -17.30
C GLU A 230 16.52 8.69 -17.30
N ASP A 231 16.97 7.89 -16.34
CA ASP A 231 18.32 7.31 -16.29
C ASP A 231 18.64 6.56 -17.60
N CYS A 232 17.68 5.77 -18.09
CA CYS A 232 17.80 5.06 -19.36
C CYS A 232 18.01 5.99 -20.56
N LYS A 233 17.22 7.07 -20.66
CA LYS A 233 17.36 8.06 -21.75
C LYS A 233 18.73 8.74 -21.70
N ASN A 234 19.20 9.06 -20.50
CA ASN A 234 20.49 9.69 -20.29
C ASN A 234 21.65 8.75 -20.64
N ASP A 235 21.55 7.47 -20.30
CA ASP A 235 22.56 6.44 -20.61
C ASP A 235 22.68 6.22 -22.13
N LEU A 236 21.54 6.14 -22.82
CA LEU A 236 21.47 6.08 -24.28
C LEU A 236 22.15 7.30 -24.94
N ALA A 237 21.86 8.51 -24.46
CA ALA A 237 22.47 9.73 -24.99
C ALA A 237 23.99 9.76 -24.80
N LYS A 238 24.50 9.08 -23.77
CA LYS A 238 25.93 9.03 -23.42
C LYS A 238 26.65 7.79 -23.98
N ASN A 239 25.96 6.89 -24.68
CA ASN A 239 26.48 5.57 -25.09
C ASN A 239 27.14 4.79 -23.93
N SER A 240 26.58 4.89 -22.73
CA SER A 240 27.06 4.19 -21.54
C SER A 240 26.23 2.91 -21.31
N ASN A 241 26.77 1.98 -20.51
CA ASN A 241 26.10 0.72 -20.13
C ASN A 241 25.58 0.74 -18.69
N GLU A 242 25.66 1.89 -18.02
CA GLU A 242 25.38 2.03 -16.60
C GLU A 242 23.95 1.62 -16.25
N PHE A 243 22.97 2.04 -17.03
CA PHE A 243 21.56 1.69 -16.76
C PHE A 243 21.34 0.19 -16.85
N LYS A 244 21.99 -0.48 -17.81
CA LYS A 244 21.91 -1.94 -17.97
C LYS A 244 22.47 -2.69 -16.75
N GLU A 245 23.60 -2.24 -16.20
CA GLU A 245 24.17 -2.83 -14.98
C GLU A 245 23.23 -2.70 -13.78
N LYS A 246 22.62 -1.51 -13.61
CA LYS A 246 21.64 -1.27 -12.54
C LYS A 246 20.45 -2.23 -12.66
N ILE A 247 19.87 -2.37 -13.85
CA ILE A 247 18.72 -3.25 -14.09
C ILE A 247 19.05 -4.72 -13.91
N LEU A 248 20.23 -5.18 -14.36
CA LEU A 248 20.65 -6.56 -14.15
C LEU A 248 20.78 -6.91 -12.67
N SER A 249 21.21 -5.95 -11.85
CA SER A 249 21.28 -6.10 -10.40
C SER A 249 19.89 -6.30 -9.79
N VAL A 250 18.92 -5.46 -10.17
CA VAL A 250 17.52 -5.58 -9.74
C VAL A 250 16.91 -6.91 -10.19
N LYS A 251 17.11 -7.30 -11.45
CA LYS A 251 16.63 -8.58 -11.98
C LYS A 251 17.18 -9.76 -11.19
N SER A 252 18.49 -9.76 -10.92
CA SER A 252 19.12 -10.82 -10.12
C SER A 252 18.50 -10.91 -8.72
N VAL A 253 18.14 -9.77 -8.12
CA VAL A 253 17.46 -9.76 -6.81
C VAL A 253 16.06 -10.36 -6.90
N VAL A 254 15.29 -10.02 -7.93
CA VAL A 254 13.95 -10.59 -8.15
C VAL A 254 14.01 -12.09 -8.41
N ASP A 255 14.90 -12.52 -9.32
CA ASP A 255 15.01 -13.92 -9.74
C ASP A 255 15.49 -14.82 -8.59
N ASN A 256 16.40 -14.34 -7.74
CA ASN A 256 16.97 -15.13 -6.64
C ASN A 256 16.18 -15.03 -5.33
N TYR A 257 15.56 -13.88 -5.05
CA TYR A 257 15.03 -13.57 -3.72
C TYR A 257 13.60 -13.03 -3.73
N GLY A 258 12.91 -12.94 -4.88
CA GLY A 258 11.57 -12.32 -4.98
C GLY A 258 10.57 -12.80 -3.92
N ALA A 259 10.55 -14.10 -3.62
CA ALA A 259 9.69 -14.66 -2.56
C ALA A 259 10.19 -14.44 -1.12
N MET A 260 11.50 -14.19 -0.93
CA MET A 260 12.14 -13.97 0.37
C MET A 260 12.15 -12.51 0.82
N ILE A 261 12.25 -11.56 -0.13
CA ILE A 261 12.21 -10.11 0.16
C ILE A 261 10.90 -9.73 0.87
N ILE A 262 9.79 -10.40 0.52
CA ILE A 262 8.46 -10.20 1.14
C ILE A 262 8.41 -10.72 2.60
N LYS A 263 9.33 -11.62 3.01
CA LYS A 263 9.26 -12.34 4.30
C LYS A 263 10.29 -11.90 5.35
N ASN A 264 11.22 -11.01 5.02
CA ASN A 264 12.34 -10.73 5.93
C ASN A 264 11.99 -9.69 7.00
N LYS A 265 11.85 -10.14 8.25
CA LYS A 265 11.49 -9.31 9.42
C LYS A 265 12.54 -8.26 9.81
N GLN A 266 13.74 -8.29 9.23
CA GLN A 266 14.90 -7.49 9.65
C GLN A 266 15.00 -6.10 9.01
N ILE A 267 14.19 -5.80 8.00
CA ILE A 267 14.20 -4.51 7.31
C ILE A 267 13.61 -3.41 8.22
N ASN A 268 14.03 -2.15 8.11
CA ASN A 268 13.50 -1.04 8.93
C ASN A 268 13.03 0.09 8.00
N ILE A 269 11.78 0.03 7.52
CA ILE A 269 11.12 1.21 6.95
C ILE A 269 10.09 1.75 7.92
#